data_AF-A0A353JYQ3-F1
#
_entry.id   AF-A0A353JYQ3-F1
#
_cell.length_a   1.000
_cell.length_b   1.000
_cell.length_c   1.000
_cell.angle_alpha   90.00
_cell.angle_beta   90.00
_cell.angle_gamma   90.00
#
_symmetry.space_group_name_H-M   'P 1'
#
loop_
_entity.id
_entity.type
_entity.pdbx_description
1 polymer ?
#
loop_
_entity_poly.entity_id
_entity_poly.type
_entity_poly.pdbx_seq_one_letter_code
_entity_poly.pdbx_strand_id
1 'polypeptide(L)'
;MHILFSSIENPNKPLIRPVSPEEFNVKISESSDMILKVLGNFVIPAVSIGFLISIIVYVTGGILHSDKVRKAGAGGIGASMLGYFIYMISPYLMGLLYGITQVFK
;
A
#
# COMPACT_ATOMS: atom_id res chain seq x y z
N MET A 1 0.11 -1.27 -35.60
CA MET A 1 0.58 0.13 -35.54
C MET A 1 -0.59 1.09 -35.79
N HIS A 2 -1.69 0.96 -35.03
CA HIS A 2 -2.96 1.68 -35.28
C HIS A 2 -3.46 2.49 -34.06
N ILE A 3 -2.61 2.62 -33.04
CA ILE A 3 -2.98 3.18 -31.72
C ILE A 3 -2.36 4.57 -31.48
N LEU A 4 -1.65 5.14 -32.47
CA LEU A 4 -0.91 6.40 -32.33
C LEU A 4 -1.63 7.63 -32.93
N PHE A 5 -2.82 7.47 -33.55
CA PHE A 5 -3.49 8.58 -34.26
C PHE A 5 -4.86 9.00 -33.72
N SER A 6 -5.43 8.34 -32.70
CA SER A 6 -6.69 8.79 -32.10
C SER A 6 -6.54 9.91 -31.07
N SER A 7 -5.31 10.37 -30.81
CA SER A 7 -5.00 11.47 -29.88
C SER A 7 -4.79 12.82 -30.57
N ILE A 8 -5.25 12.99 -31.81
CA ILE A 8 -5.37 14.33 -32.42
C ILE A 8 -6.62 15.00 -31.85
N GLU A 9 -6.43 15.53 -30.63
CA GLU A 9 -6.69 16.93 -30.29
C GLU A 9 -7.99 17.52 -30.86
N ASN A 10 -9.06 17.45 -30.06
CA ASN A 10 -10.17 18.39 -30.19
C ASN A 10 -9.72 19.72 -29.54
N PRO A 11 -9.46 20.79 -30.31
CA PRO A 11 -8.92 22.05 -29.80
C PRO A 11 -9.88 22.82 -28.90
N ASN A 12 -11.13 22.37 -28.75
CA ASN A 12 -12.15 22.97 -27.89
C ASN A 12 -12.40 22.21 -26.58
N LYS A 13 -11.60 21.19 -26.26
CA LYS A 13 -11.70 20.53 -24.95
C LYS A 13 -10.89 21.37 -23.96
N PRO A 14 -11.52 22.06 -22.99
CA PRO A 14 -10.76 22.81 -22.00
C PRO A 14 -9.80 21.86 -21.29
N LEU A 15 -8.52 22.21 -21.26
CA LEU A 15 -7.45 21.42 -20.63
C LEU A 15 -7.76 21.08 -19.16
N ILE A 16 -8.63 21.88 -18.55
CA ILE A 16 -9.12 21.74 -17.18
C ILE A 16 -10.65 21.77 -17.25
N ARG A 17 -11.29 20.64 -16.93
CA ARG A 17 -12.74 20.58 -16.74
C ARG A 17 -13.07 20.75 -15.26
N PRO A 18 -14.03 21.61 -14.88
CA PRO A 18 -14.51 21.66 -13.51
C PRO A 18 -15.07 20.28 -13.14
N VAL A 19 -14.61 19.75 -12.01
CA VAL A 19 -15.00 18.45 -11.48
C VAL A 19 -16.12 18.69 -10.48
N SER A 20 -17.23 17.96 -10.57
CA SER A 20 -18.27 18.09 -9.55
C SER A 20 -17.80 17.46 -8.23
N PRO A 21 -18.34 17.89 -7.07
CA PRO A 21 -18.06 17.25 -5.80
C PRO A 21 -18.33 15.73 -5.81
N GLU A 22 -19.37 15.28 -6.52
CA GLU A 22 -19.67 13.85 -6.70
C GLU A 22 -18.57 13.15 -7.48
N GLU A 23 -18.13 13.72 -8.61
CA GLU A 23 -17.11 13.11 -9.47
C GLU A 23 -15.73 13.08 -8.76
N PHE A 24 -15.45 14.03 -7.88
CA PHE A 24 -14.28 14.00 -6.98
C PHE A 24 -14.40 12.90 -5.92
N ASN A 25 -15.54 12.80 -5.23
CA ASN A 25 -15.76 11.80 -4.19
C ASN A 25 -15.67 10.36 -4.73
N VAL A 26 -16.21 10.11 -5.92
CA VAL A 26 -16.12 8.81 -6.60
C VAL A 26 -14.66 8.44 -6.86
N LYS A 27 -13.87 9.36 -7.44
CA LYS A 27 -12.46 9.10 -7.73
C LYS A 27 -11.60 8.87 -6.48
N ILE A 28 -11.86 9.61 -5.41
CA ILE A 28 -11.21 9.40 -4.11
C ILE A 28 -11.59 8.02 -3.57
N SER A 29 -12.86 7.66 -3.63
CA SER A 29 -13.34 6.36 -3.16
C SER A 29 -12.70 5.18 -3.90
N GLU A 30 -12.69 5.24 -5.23
CA GLU A 30 -12.05 4.22 -6.07
C GLU A 30 -10.55 4.09 -5.77
N SER A 31 -9.87 5.21 -5.53
CA SER A 31 -8.44 5.23 -5.19
C SER A 31 -8.19 4.60 -3.82
N SER A 32 -9.00 4.94 -2.82
CA SER A 32 -8.92 4.35 -1.48
C SER A 32 -9.20 2.85 -1.51
N ASP A 33 -10.20 2.40 -2.27
CA ASP A 33 -10.53 0.97 -2.41
C ASP A 33 -9.41 0.19 -3.08
N MET A 34 -8.76 0.76 -4.11
CA MET A 34 -7.60 0.14 -4.74
C MET A 34 -6.45 -0.04 -3.75
N ILE A 35 -6.15 1.00 -2.94
CA ILE A 35 -5.11 0.93 -1.92
C ILE A 35 -5.45 -0.12 -0.87
N LEU A 36 -6.68 -0.14 -0.35
CA LEU A 36 -7.13 -1.13 0.64
C LEU A 36 -7.05 -2.56 0.08
N LYS A 37 -7.42 -2.76 -1.18
CA LYS A 37 -7.34 -4.08 -1.84
C LYS A 37 -5.90 -4.56 -2.00
N VAL A 38 -4.97 -3.68 -2.39
CA VAL A 38 -3.53 -4.00 -2.48
C VAL A 38 -2.98 -4.32 -1.09
N LEU A 39 -3.29 -3.50 -0.09
CA LEU A 39 -2.86 -3.72 1.28
C LEU A 39 -3.39 -5.05 1.83
N GLY A 40 -4.69 -5.33 1.67
CA GLY A 40 -5.31 -6.57 2.16
C GLY A 40 -4.77 -7.83 1.50
N ASN A 41 -4.71 -7.85 0.16
CA ASN A 41 -4.41 -9.08 -0.58
C ASN A 41 -2.91 -9.37 -0.69
N PHE A 42 -2.04 -8.37 -0.54
CA PHE A 42 -0.59 -8.55 -0.74
C PHE A 42 0.22 -8.42 0.55
N VAL A 43 -0.11 -7.46 1.42
CA VAL A 43 0.72 -7.17 2.59
C VAL A 43 0.64 -8.28 3.62
N ILE A 44 -0.56 -8.81 3.91
CA ILE A 44 -0.71 -9.91 4.88
C ILE A 44 0.08 -11.17 4.45
N PRO A 45 -0.06 -11.69 3.22
CA PRO A 45 0.76 -12.82 2.77
C PRO A 45 2.26 -12.51 2.78
N ALA A 46 2.68 -11.34 2.29
CA ALA A 46 4.09 -10.96 2.23
C ALA A 46 4.74 -10.85 3.61
N VAL A 47 4.06 -10.19 4.56
CA VAL A 47 4.53 -10.06 5.95
C VAL A 47 4.61 -11.44 6.61
N SER A 48 3.62 -12.31 6.38
CA SER A 48 3.58 -13.65 6.96
C SER A 48 4.75 -14.52 6.47
N ILE A 49 5.03 -14.50 5.15
CA ILE A 49 6.17 -15.20 4.56
C ILE A 49 7.48 -14.63 5.10
N GLY A 50 7.62 -13.30 5.11
CA GLY A 50 8.81 -12.64 5.65
C GLY A 50 9.06 -13.01 7.11
N PHE A 51 8.00 -13.07 7.93
CA PHE A 51 8.09 -13.44 9.33
C PHE A 51 8.55 -14.89 9.52
N LEU A 52 7.97 -15.82 8.76
CA LEU A 52 8.38 -17.24 8.78
C LEU A 52 9.84 -17.44 8.37
N ILE A 53 10.27 -16.82 7.27
CA ILE A 53 11.67 -16.86 6.83
C ILE A 53 12.58 -16.30 7.94
N SER A 54 12.17 -15.20 8.57
CA SER A 54 12.95 -14.56 9.63
C SER A 54 13.08 -15.43 10.88
N ILE A 55 12.02 -16.16 11.26
CA ILE A 55 12.07 -17.18 12.33
C ILE A 55 13.05 -18.29 11.96
N ILE A 56 12.98 -18.81 10.75
CA ILE A 56 13.89 -19.88 10.28
C ILE A 56 15.34 -19.40 10.38
N VAL A 57 15.64 -18.18 9.92
CA VAL A 57 16.98 -17.58 10.01
C VAL A 57 17.39 -17.40 11.47
N TYR A 58 16.50 -16.92 12.34
CA TYR A 58 16.78 -16.74 13.76
C TYR A 58 17.16 -18.07 14.45
N VAL A 59 16.35 -19.11 14.25
CA VAL A 59 16.57 -20.46 14.80
C VAL A 59 17.86 -21.07 14.23
N THR A 60 18.09 -20.94 12.93
CA THR A 60 19.32 -21.42 12.27
C THR A 60 20.55 -20.74 12.88
N GLY A 61 20.48 -19.44 13.14
CA GLY A 61 21.54 -18.71 13.83
C GLY A 61 21.81 -19.23 15.25
N GLY A 62 20.75 -19.63 15.97
CA GLY A 62 20.87 -20.29 17.28
C GLY A 62 21.58 -21.64 17.20
N ILE A 63 21.19 -22.51 16.28
CA ILE A 63 21.81 -23.82 16.07
C ILE A 63 23.29 -23.69 15.68
N LEU A 64 23.60 -22.76 14.77
CA LEU A 64 24.96 -22.50 14.31
C LEU A 64 25.80 -21.68 15.31
N HIS A 65 25.24 -21.30 16.46
CA HIS A 65 25.86 -20.38 17.42
C HIS A 65 26.39 -19.08 16.77
N SER A 66 25.72 -18.63 15.69
CA SER A 66 26.13 -17.47 14.92
C SER A 66 25.25 -16.27 15.25
N ASP A 67 25.81 -15.34 16.04
CA ASP A 67 25.13 -14.10 16.42
C ASP A 67 24.77 -13.22 15.22
N LYS A 68 25.57 -13.26 14.14
CA LYS A 68 25.27 -12.50 12.92
C LYS A 68 23.99 -12.99 12.25
N VAL A 69 23.85 -14.31 12.10
CA VAL A 69 22.66 -14.94 11.50
C VAL A 69 21.45 -14.74 12.41
N ARG A 70 21.62 -14.91 13.72
CA ARG A 70 20.56 -14.68 14.70
C ARG A 70 20.06 -13.23 14.68
N LYS A 71 20.96 -12.24 14.61
CA LYS A 71 20.60 -10.82 14.48
C LYS A 71 19.87 -10.52 13.17
N ALA A 72 20.27 -11.14 12.06
CA ALA A 72 19.56 -10.98 10.78
C ALA A 72 18.11 -11.50 10.87
N GLY A 73 17.91 -12.67 11.47
CA GLY A 73 16.56 -13.22 11.72
C GLY A 73 15.73 -12.33 12.65
N ALA A 74 16.31 -11.84 13.74
CA ALA A 74 15.63 -10.92 14.66
C ALA A 74 15.24 -9.59 13.97
N GLY A 75 16.12 -9.07 13.11
CA GLY A 75 15.84 -7.88 12.29
C GLY A 75 14.67 -8.10 11.33
N GLY A 76 14.62 -9.27 10.68
CA GLY A 76 13.50 -9.64 9.81
C GLY A 76 12.17 -9.79 10.57
N ILE A 77 12.19 -10.40 11.78
CA ILE A 77 11.04 -10.46 12.68
C ILE A 77 10.53 -9.05 12.99
N GLY A 78 11.44 -8.14 13.40
CA GLY A 78 11.09 -6.75 13.69
C GLY A 78 10.53 -6.00 12.49
N ALA A 79 11.13 -6.15 11.30
CA ALA A 79 10.65 -5.53 10.06
C ALA A 79 9.26 -6.05 9.66
N SER A 80 9.01 -7.35 9.79
CA SER A 80 7.69 -7.94 9.55
C SER A 80 6.63 -7.42 10.53
N MET A 81 6.97 -7.29 11.82
CA MET A 81 6.05 -6.69 12.80
C MET A 81 5.73 -5.23 12.47
N LEU A 82 6.72 -4.45 12.03
CA LEU A 82 6.49 -3.07 11.60
C LEU A 82 5.60 -3.01 10.35
N GLY A 83 5.81 -3.90 9.36
CA GLY A 83 4.96 -4.02 8.19
C GLY A 83 3.51 -4.35 8.55
N TYR A 84 3.30 -5.28 9.48
CA TYR A 84 1.97 -5.60 10.01
C TYR A 84 1.32 -4.41 10.72
N PHE A 85 2.10 -3.67 11.52
CA PHE A 85 1.61 -2.50 12.22
C PHE A 85 1.14 -1.38 11.26
N ILE A 86 1.91 -1.12 10.20
CA ILE A 86 1.51 -0.18 9.14
C ILE A 86 0.21 -0.62 8.48
N TYR A 87 0.08 -1.92 8.17
CA TYR A 87 -1.16 -2.47 7.64
C TYR A 87 -2.36 -2.20 8.57
N MET A 88 -2.20 -2.46 9.87
CA MET A 88 -3.26 -2.23 10.87
C MET A 88 -3.67 -0.77 11.00
N ILE A 89 -2.73 0.17 10.81
CA ILE A 89 -3.00 1.62 10.91
C ILE A 89 -3.57 2.21 9.61
N SER A 90 -3.30 1.57 8.46
CA SER A 90 -3.72 2.06 7.15
C SER A 90 -5.22 2.43 7.03
N PRO A 91 -6.21 1.67 7.57
CA PRO A 91 -7.61 2.08 7.49
C PRO A 91 -7.90 3.37 8.28
N TYR A 92 -7.20 3.63 9.38
CA TYR A 92 -7.37 4.86 10.17
C TYR A 92 -6.81 6.07 9.42
N LEU A 93 -5.68 5.91 8.73
CA LEU A 93 -5.14 6.96 7.86
C LEU A 93 -6.12 7.28 6.72
N MET A 94 -6.73 6.26 6.13
CA MET A 94 -7.77 6.46 5.11
C MET A 94 -9.00 7.15 5.68
N GLY A 95 -9.47 6.73 6.85
CA GLY A 95 -10.59 7.40 7.55
C GLY A 95 -10.31 8.88 7.82
N LEU A 96 -9.08 9.23 8.19
CA LEU A 96 -8.65 10.62 8.36
C LEU A 96 -8.70 11.41 7.04
N LEU A 97 -8.20 10.82 5.94
CA LEU A 97 -8.26 11.44 4.61
C LEU A 97 -9.71 11.67 4.17
N TYR A 98 -10.60 10.70 4.37
CA TYR A 98 -12.03 10.86 4.11
C TYR A 98 -12.67 11.94 5.00
N GLY A 99 -12.28 12.03 6.26
CA GLY A 99 -12.77 13.08 7.17
C GLY A 99 -12.41 14.47 6.65
N ILE A 100 -11.19 14.66 6.14
CA ILE A 100 -10.73 15.92 5.56
C ILE A 100 -11.53 16.28 4.31
N THR A 101 -11.85 15.33 3.43
CA THR A 101 -12.64 15.62 2.22
C THR A 101 -14.08 16.06 2.53
N GLN A 102 -14.65 15.65 3.68
CA GLN A 102 -15.96 16.14 4.12
C GLN A 102 -15.92 17.62 4.56
N VAL A 103 -14.78 18.16 4.97
CA VAL A 103 -14.63 19.58 5.36
C VAL A 103 -14.73 20.51 4.14
N PHE A 104 -14.43 20.00 2.95
CA PHE A 104 -14.50 20.74 1.69
C PHE A 104 -15.87 20.62 0.98
N LYS A 105 -16.88 20.05 1.66
CA LYS A 105 -18.28 20.07 1.21
C LYS A 105 -18.94 21.42 1.49
#